data_AF-A0A535S303-F1
#
_entry.id   AF-A0A535S303-F1
#
_cell.length_a   1.000
_cell.length_b   1.000
_cell.length_c   1.000
_cell.angle_alpha   90.00
_cell.angle_beta   90.00
_cell.angle_gamma   90.00
#
_symmetry.space_group_name_H-M   'P 1'
#
loop_
_entity.id
_entity.type
_entity.pdbx_description
1 polymer ?
#
loop_
_entity_poly.entity_id
_entity_poly.type
_entity_poly.pdbx_seq_one_letter_code
_entity_poly.pdbx_strand_id
1 'polypeptide(L)'
;MRAGRIISLSSASQERNRTPFSLLPRVWIGEWQPIEPQLALRELARRYLQAYGPVTADDFRFWWGCGKTLAKTLFRSLAEEVEGVEVEGWRAFALRATLPLMQSVEPVEAVHLLPLFDAYTIGAPPRGCEPLLAAAYKRQVFNQQGWTFAVVLVNGSIQGVWGYTIRRSHIVVKVNLFCSSTTAIRKGIAA
;
A
#
# COMPACT_ATOMS: atom_id res chain seq x y z
N MET A 1 -6.82 34.42 -23.94
CA MET A 1 -5.99 33.19 -23.90
C MET A 1 -4.60 33.56 -23.41
N ARG A 2 -4.22 33.18 -22.18
CA ARG A 2 -2.86 33.41 -21.67
C ARG A 2 -2.03 32.15 -21.97
N ALA A 3 -1.06 32.28 -22.86
CA ALA A 3 -0.10 31.23 -23.16
C ALA A 3 0.75 30.93 -21.92
N GLY A 4 0.61 29.72 -21.36
CA GLY A 4 1.48 29.24 -20.30
C GLY A 4 2.91 29.08 -20.84
N ARG A 5 3.88 29.71 -20.19
CA ARG A 5 5.30 29.60 -20.53
C ARG A 5 5.78 28.22 -20.10
N ILE A 6 6.04 27.34 -21.06
CA ILE A 6 6.74 26.06 -20.81
C ILE A 6 8.22 26.41 -20.63
N ILE A 7 8.79 26.12 -19.46
CA ILE A 7 10.22 26.26 -19.21
C ILE A 7 10.87 24.95 -19.67
N SER A 8 11.56 25.00 -20.81
CA SER A 8 12.36 23.88 -21.34
C SER A 8 13.78 23.98 -20.81
N LEU A 9 14.20 23.02 -19.99
CA LEU A 9 15.62 22.81 -19.65
C LEU A 9 16.18 21.78 -20.63
N SER A 10 17.02 22.20 -21.56
CA SER A 10 17.62 21.32 -22.58
C SER A 10 18.80 20.54 -22.02
N SER A 11 18.71 19.22 -22.02
CA SER A 11 19.85 18.31 -22.02
C SER A 11 19.66 17.35 -23.20
N ALA A 12 20.63 17.34 -24.12
CA ALA A 12 20.56 16.59 -25.36
C ALA A 12 20.99 15.13 -25.15
N SER A 13 20.05 14.19 -25.33
CA SER A 13 20.34 12.84 -25.86
C SER A 13 19.05 12.14 -26.28
N GLN A 14 19.12 11.43 -27.41
CA GLN A 14 18.01 11.03 -28.24
C GLN A 14 17.74 9.52 -28.12
N GLU A 15 16.80 9.14 -27.25
CA GLU A 15 16.09 7.85 -27.25
C GLU A 15 14.66 8.08 -26.79
N ARG A 16 13.69 8.29 -27.71
CA ARG A 16 12.23 8.35 -27.45
C ARG A 16 11.89 8.98 -26.07
N ASN A 17 12.55 10.11 -25.81
CA ASN A 17 12.95 10.59 -24.50
C ASN A 17 11.93 11.65 -24.05
N ARG A 18 10.83 11.24 -23.42
CA ARG A 18 9.99 12.23 -22.73
C ARG A 18 10.75 12.66 -21.49
N THR A 19 11.54 13.73 -21.62
CA THR A 19 12.12 14.41 -20.46
C THR A 19 10.97 14.75 -19.51
N PRO A 20 11.05 14.37 -18.22
CA PRO A 20 10.02 14.77 -17.28
C PRO A 20 10.01 16.30 -17.22
N PHE A 21 8.86 16.89 -17.49
CA PHE A 21 8.64 18.33 -17.40
C PHE A 21 7.76 18.62 -16.17
N SER A 22 8.09 19.68 -15.46
CA SER A 22 7.31 20.14 -14.31
C SER A 22 6.34 21.22 -14.75
N LEU A 23 5.07 21.06 -14.41
CA LEU A 23 4.05 22.10 -14.56
C LEU A 23 3.57 22.53 -13.18
N LEU A 24 3.14 23.79 -13.07
CA LEU A 24 2.38 24.21 -11.89
C LEU A 24 1.10 23.36 -11.83
N PRO A 25 0.76 22.73 -10.70
CA PRO A 25 -0.44 21.90 -10.61
C PRO A 25 -1.70 22.67 -11.05
N ARG A 26 -1.81 23.96 -10.72
CA ARG A 26 -2.94 24.82 -11.14
C ARG A 26 -3.11 24.91 -12.66
N VAL A 27 -2.03 24.82 -13.41
CA VAL A 27 -2.06 24.82 -14.89
C VAL A 27 -2.57 23.49 -15.43
N TRP A 28 -2.35 22.39 -14.73
CA TRP A 28 -2.73 21.05 -15.20
C TRP A 28 -4.11 20.62 -14.70
N ILE A 29 -4.37 20.74 -13.40
CA ILE A 29 -5.60 20.26 -12.75
C ILE A 29 -6.57 21.39 -12.37
N GLY A 30 -6.24 22.64 -12.68
CA GLY A 30 -7.09 23.80 -12.40
C GLY A 30 -7.01 24.29 -10.95
N GLU A 31 -7.98 25.10 -10.55
CA GLU A 31 -8.14 25.59 -9.17
C GLU A 31 -8.72 24.49 -8.27
N TRP A 32 -8.23 24.39 -7.04
CA TRP A 32 -8.76 23.49 -6.02
C TRP A 32 -9.10 24.25 -4.75
N GLN A 33 -10.07 23.72 -4.01
CA GLN A 33 -10.43 24.31 -2.73
C GLN A 33 -9.31 24.04 -1.70
N PRO A 34 -8.78 25.08 -1.04
CA PRO A 34 -7.87 24.88 0.07
C PRO A 34 -8.64 24.24 1.23
N ILE A 35 -8.10 23.16 1.78
CA ILE A 35 -8.62 22.51 2.99
C ILE A 35 -7.72 22.95 4.14
N GLU A 36 -8.31 23.29 5.28
CA GLU A 36 -7.56 23.60 6.49
C GLU A 36 -6.67 22.39 6.87
N PRO A 37 -5.38 22.57 7.18
CA PRO A 37 -4.44 21.48 7.34
C PRO A 37 -4.86 20.40 8.35
N GLN A 38 -5.45 20.77 9.49
CA GLN A 38 -5.90 19.78 10.48
C GLN A 38 -7.11 18.99 9.99
N LEU A 39 -8.06 19.63 9.31
CA LEU A 39 -9.17 18.93 8.66
C LEU A 39 -8.67 17.95 7.58
N ALA A 40 -7.69 18.35 6.78
CA ALA A 40 -7.09 17.49 5.76
C ALA A 40 -6.38 16.28 6.37
N LEU A 41 -5.63 16.45 7.46
CA LEU A 41 -4.96 15.36 8.16
C LEU A 41 -5.94 14.38 8.82
N ARG A 42 -7.05 14.88 9.38
CA ARG A 42 -8.13 14.03 9.89
C ARG A 42 -8.78 13.20 8.78
N GLU A 43 -9.09 13.82 7.65
CA GLU A 43 -9.64 13.12 6.47
C GLU A 43 -8.67 12.06 5.95
N LEU A 44 -7.37 12.37 5.87
CA LEU A 44 -6.34 11.42 5.48
C LEU A 44 -6.27 10.22 6.42
N ALA A 45 -6.28 10.45 7.73
CA ALA A 45 -6.28 9.36 8.72
C ALA A 45 -7.54 8.50 8.61
N ARG A 46 -8.71 9.10 8.37
CA ARG A 46 -9.96 8.35 8.11
C ARG A 46 -9.85 7.47 6.87
N ARG A 47 -9.36 8.00 5.75
CA ARG A 47 -9.16 7.20 4.52
C ARG A 47 -8.14 6.09 4.71
N TYR A 48 -7.08 6.33 5.47
CA TYR A 48 -6.10 5.30 5.81
C TYR A 48 -6.72 4.17 6.62
N LEU A 49 -7.47 4.49 7.69
CA LEU A 49 -8.19 3.49 8.49
C LEU A 49 -9.24 2.73 7.67
N GLN A 50 -9.91 3.40 6.73
CA GLN A 50 -10.88 2.75 5.85
C GLN A 50 -10.23 1.75 4.91
N ALA A 51 -9.06 2.07 4.37
CA ALA A 51 -8.37 1.24 3.38
C ALA A 51 -7.54 0.12 4.00
N TYR A 52 -6.91 0.37 5.14
CA TYR A 52 -5.91 -0.52 5.74
C TYR A 52 -6.24 -0.98 7.15
N GLY A 53 -7.29 -0.44 7.76
CA GLY A 53 -7.71 -0.81 9.11
C GLY A 53 -8.10 -2.29 9.22
N PRO A 54 -8.00 -2.88 10.43
CA PRO A 54 -7.54 -2.26 11.68
C PRO A 54 -6.04 -1.92 11.67
N VAL A 55 -5.66 -0.78 12.24
CA VAL A 55 -4.26 -0.29 12.32
C VAL A 55 -3.98 0.45 13.61
N THR A 56 -2.71 0.53 14.00
CA THR A 56 -2.25 1.38 15.10
C THR A 56 -1.89 2.79 14.61
N ALA A 57 -1.77 3.73 15.54
CA ALA A 57 -1.23 5.05 15.23
C ALA A 57 0.24 5.00 14.76
N ASP A 58 1.01 3.95 15.12
CA ASP A 58 2.40 3.81 14.66
C ASP A 58 2.46 3.36 13.19
N ASP A 59 1.48 2.56 12.75
CA ASP A 59 1.34 2.14 11.35
C ASP A 59 1.06 3.34 10.45
N PHE A 60 0.09 4.18 10.84
CA PHE A 60 -0.16 5.44 10.15
C PHE A 60 1.07 6.36 10.16
N ARG A 61 1.76 6.47 11.30
CA ARG A 61 2.99 7.26 11.43
C ARG A 61 4.04 6.80 10.41
N PHE A 62 4.23 5.49 10.28
CA PHE A 62 5.19 4.92 9.35
C PHE A 62 4.78 5.18 7.89
N TRP A 63 3.52 4.88 7.56
CA TRP A 63 2.98 5.05 6.21
C TRP A 63 2.99 6.51 5.75
N TRP A 64 2.53 7.44 6.59
CA TRP A 64 2.48 8.86 6.26
C TRP A 64 3.84 9.57 6.39
N GLY A 65 4.76 9.01 7.19
CA GLY A 65 6.07 9.62 7.43
C GLY A 65 6.02 10.82 8.38
N CYS A 66 5.22 10.76 9.44
CA CYS A 66 5.08 11.86 10.41
C CYS A 66 5.67 11.55 11.80
N GLY A 67 5.64 12.55 12.69
CA GLY A 67 6.05 12.40 14.08
C GLY A 67 5.05 11.58 14.92
N LYS A 68 5.56 10.88 15.95
CA LYS A 68 4.75 10.07 16.88
C LYS A 68 3.65 10.87 17.58
N THR A 69 3.95 12.10 17.99
CA THR A 69 2.99 12.99 18.66
C THR A 69 1.83 13.35 17.73
N LEU A 70 2.10 13.65 16.46
CA LEU A 70 1.07 13.98 15.48
C LEU A 70 0.13 12.79 15.26
N ALA A 71 0.68 11.60 14.96
CA ALA A 71 -0.13 10.41 14.72
C ALA A 71 -1.05 10.08 15.91
N LYS A 72 -0.51 10.10 17.15
CA LYS A 72 -1.32 9.88 18.35
C LYS A 72 -2.41 10.92 18.56
N THR A 73 -2.10 12.19 18.29
CA THR A 73 -3.06 13.29 18.44
C THR A 73 -4.18 13.17 17.41
N LEU A 74 -3.85 12.83 16.16
CA LEU A 74 -4.83 12.60 15.11
C LEU A 74 -5.78 11.44 15.46
N PHE A 75 -5.25 10.28 15.87
CA PHE A 75 -6.09 9.14 16.27
C PHE A 75 -6.98 9.49 17.47
N ARG A 76 -6.48 10.24 18.45
CA ARG A 76 -7.30 10.72 19.57
C ARG A 76 -8.40 11.68 19.12
N SER A 77 -8.12 12.55 18.14
CA SER A 77 -9.13 13.47 17.58
C SER A 77 -10.26 12.76 16.84
N LEU A 78 -10.07 11.48 16.48
CA LEU A 78 -11.06 10.63 15.84
C LEU A 78 -11.71 9.64 16.82
N ALA A 79 -11.54 9.80 18.14
CA ALA A 79 -11.97 8.82 19.14
C ALA A 79 -13.48 8.46 19.08
N GLU A 80 -14.33 9.38 18.63
CA GLU A 80 -15.77 9.11 18.44
C GLU A 80 -16.05 8.26 17.19
N GLU A 81 -15.16 8.30 16.19
CA GLU A 81 -15.30 7.63 14.89
C GLU A 81 -14.58 6.28 14.84
N VAL A 82 -13.60 6.06 15.72
CA VAL A 82 -12.81 4.83 15.80
C VAL A 82 -13.20 3.98 17.01
N GLU A 83 -13.00 2.67 16.87
CA GLU A 83 -13.14 1.68 17.93
C GLU A 83 -11.83 0.92 18.09
N GLY A 84 -11.45 0.65 19.35
CA GLY A 84 -10.34 -0.24 19.64
C GLY A 84 -10.75 -1.70 19.42
N VAL A 85 -9.97 -2.45 18.66
CA VAL A 85 -10.24 -3.86 18.34
C VAL A 85 -9.04 -4.73 18.70
N GLU A 86 -9.29 -6.02 18.92
CA GLU A 86 -8.26 -7.03 19.10
C GLU A 86 -8.45 -8.12 18.03
N VAL A 87 -7.42 -8.33 17.20
CA VAL A 87 -7.41 -9.35 16.14
C VAL A 87 -6.29 -10.31 16.44
N GLU A 88 -6.62 -11.53 16.87
CA GLU A 88 -5.63 -12.57 17.22
C GLU A 88 -4.55 -12.08 18.21
N GLY A 89 -4.95 -11.29 19.21
CA GLY A 89 -4.06 -10.69 20.20
C GLY A 89 -3.36 -9.39 19.77
N TRP A 90 -3.54 -8.95 18.52
CA TRP A 90 -3.06 -7.66 18.03
C TRP A 90 -4.09 -6.55 18.29
N ARG A 91 -3.70 -5.55 19.10
CA ARG A 91 -4.55 -4.40 19.45
C ARG A 91 -4.37 -3.27 18.44
N ALA A 92 -5.47 -2.84 17.84
CA ALA A 92 -5.49 -1.83 16.80
C ALA A 92 -6.75 -0.94 16.89
N PHE A 93 -6.88 0.01 15.97
CA PHE A 93 -8.07 0.83 15.79
C PHE A 93 -8.68 0.56 14.42
N ALA A 94 -10.00 0.46 14.37
CA ALA A 94 -10.78 0.42 13.14
C ALA A 94 -11.80 1.57 13.13
N LEU A 95 -12.23 2.01 11.94
CA LEU A 95 -13.37 2.91 11.86
C LEU A 95 -14.64 2.16 12.25
N ARG A 96 -15.48 2.77 13.10
CA ARG A 96 -16.79 2.19 13.47
C ARG A 96 -17.62 1.87 12.24
N ALA A 97 -17.57 2.74 11.23
CA ALA A 97 -18.31 2.58 9.98
C ALA A 97 -17.89 1.35 9.15
N THR A 98 -16.66 0.85 9.31
CA THR A 98 -16.16 -0.32 8.58
C THR A 98 -16.33 -1.64 9.35
N LEU A 99 -16.60 -1.59 10.67
CA LEU A 99 -16.73 -2.78 11.51
C LEU A 99 -17.80 -3.76 11.02
N PRO A 100 -19.03 -3.35 10.63
CA PRO A 100 -20.04 -4.31 10.18
C PRO A 100 -19.59 -5.09 8.95
N LEU A 101 -18.91 -4.42 8.01
CA LEU A 101 -18.35 -5.06 6.83
C LEU A 101 -17.25 -6.06 7.21
N MET A 102 -16.31 -5.65 8.07
CA MET A 102 -15.22 -6.52 8.54
C MET A 102 -15.75 -7.78 9.23
N GLN A 103 -16.82 -7.66 10.02
CA GLN A 103 -17.44 -8.76 10.74
C GLN A 103 -18.26 -9.70 9.84
N SER A 104 -18.73 -9.22 8.68
CA SER A 104 -19.50 -10.03 7.72
C SER A 104 -18.64 -10.73 6.67
N VAL A 105 -17.33 -10.46 6.63
CA VAL A 105 -16.42 -11.08 5.65
C VAL A 105 -16.08 -12.49 6.10
N GLU A 106 -16.49 -13.46 5.30
CA GLU A 106 -16.05 -14.85 5.46
C GLU A 106 -14.62 -15.03 4.91
N PRO A 107 -13.81 -15.91 5.51
CA PRO A 107 -12.49 -16.25 4.98
C PRO A 107 -12.58 -16.74 3.54
N VAL A 108 -11.74 -16.17 2.66
CA VAL A 108 -11.70 -16.54 1.24
C VAL A 108 -10.43 -17.35 0.96
N GLU A 109 -10.60 -18.51 0.32
CA GLU A 109 -9.50 -19.24 -0.28
C GLU A 109 -9.11 -18.61 -1.62
N ALA A 110 -8.12 -17.72 -1.60
CA ALA A 110 -7.69 -16.99 -2.78
C ALA A 110 -6.17 -16.89 -2.88
N VAL A 111 -5.68 -16.91 -4.13
CA VAL A 111 -4.29 -16.66 -4.46
C VAL A 111 -4.21 -15.44 -5.36
N HIS A 112 -3.36 -14.46 -5.01
CA HIS A 112 -3.15 -13.27 -5.82
C HIS A 112 -1.66 -13.05 -6.09
N LEU A 113 -1.33 -12.67 -7.33
CA LEU A 113 0.00 -12.20 -7.71
C LEU A 113 -0.02 -10.67 -7.73
N LEU A 114 0.52 -10.05 -6.68
CA LEU A 114 0.58 -8.60 -6.59
C LEU A 114 1.88 -8.07 -7.19
N PRO A 115 1.85 -7.00 -8.00
CA PRO A 115 3.04 -6.44 -8.62
C PRO A 115 3.98 -5.78 -7.61
N LEU A 116 5.13 -5.35 -8.13
CA LEU A 116 6.05 -4.46 -7.41
C LEU A 116 5.31 -3.20 -6.96
N PHE A 117 5.54 -2.76 -5.72
CA PHE A 117 4.94 -1.55 -5.16
C PHE A 117 3.40 -1.52 -5.16
N ASP A 118 2.76 -2.68 -5.00
CA ASP A 118 1.31 -2.76 -4.86
C ASP A 118 0.81 -2.00 -3.60
N ALA A 119 -0.35 -1.36 -3.69
CA ALA A 119 -0.91 -0.59 -2.58
C ALA A 119 -1.17 -1.45 -1.34
N TYR A 120 -1.44 -2.75 -1.51
CA TYR A 120 -1.59 -3.70 -0.40
C TYR A 120 -0.30 -3.84 0.40
N THR A 121 0.84 -3.97 -0.28
CA THR A 121 2.15 -4.15 0.37
C THR A 121 2.74 -2.84 0.88
N ILE A 122 2.43 -1.70 0.23
CA ILE A 122 2.83 -0.38 0.71
C ILE A 122 2.07 0.03 1.97
N GLY A 123 0.77 -0.28 2.02
CA GLY A 123 -0.07 0.04 3.19
C GLY A 123 0.15 -0.90 4.36
N ALA A 124 0.65 -2.11 4.11
CA ALA A 124 1.01 -3.07 5.14
C ALA A 124 2.10 -2.47 6.05
N PRO A 125 1.87 -2.38 7.37
CA PRO A 125 2.85 -1.83 8.27
C PRO A 125 4.07 -2.74 8.32
N PRO A 126 5.32 -2.25 8.27
CA PRO A 126 6.50 -3.11 8.35
C PRO A 126 6.74 -3.67 9.77
N ARG A 127 6.04 -3.20 10.80
CA ARG A 127 6.14 -3.67 12.19
C ARG A 127 4.76 -4.18 12.60
N GLY A 128 4.67 -5.35 13.22
CA GLY A 128 3.37 -6.00 13.41
C GLY A 128 2.85 -6.68 12.15
N CYS A 129 3.68 -6.79 11.09
CA CYS A 129 3.34 -7.53 9.88
C CYS A 129 3.39 -9.04 10.08
N GLU A 130 3.74 -9.57 11.25
CA GLU A 130 3.88 -11.02 11.43
C GLU A 130 2.66 -11.83 10.94
N PRO A 131 1.39 -11.37 11.10
CA PRO A 131 0.22 -12.03 10.52
C PRO A 131 0.19 -12.00 8.98
N LEU A 132 0.78 -10.96 8.38
CA LEU A 132 0.82 -10.77 6.93
C LEU A 132 2.07 -11.41 6.28
N LEU A 133 3.21 -11.37 6.96
CA LEU A 133 4.52 -11.80 6.48
C LEU A 133 5.38 -12.19 7.68
N ALA A 134 5.76 -13.47 7.73
CA ALA A 134 6.68 -13.95 8.75
C ALA A 134 8.02 -13.20 8.70
N ALA A 135 8.52 -12.80 9.87
CA ALA A 135 9.70 -11.94 10.01
C ALA A 135 10.95 -12.46 9.27
N ALA A 136 11.08 -13.80 9.14
CA ALA A 136 12.16 -14.46 8.42
C ALA A 136 12.26 -14.06 6.94
N TYR A 137 11.14 -13.71 6.30
CA TYR A 137 11.06 -13.36 4.87
C TYR A 137 10.98 -11.86 4.62
N LYS A 138 10.96 -11.03 5.67
CA LYS A 138 10.79 -9.57 5.56
C LYS A 138 11.77 -8.93 4.57
N ARG A 139 13.05 -9.35 4.59
CA ARG A 139 14.09 -8.81 3.68
C ARG A 139 13.93 -9.26 2.22
N GLN A 140 13.18 -10.32 1.96
CA GLN A 140 12.89 -10.79 0.60
C GLN A 140 11.73 -10.00 -0.03
N VAL A 141 10.88 -9.38 0.78
CA VAL A 141 9.74 -8.56 0.33
C VAL A 141 10.05 -7.07 0.38
N PHE A 142 10.72 -6.62 1.45
CA PHE A 142 11.07 -5.22 1.69
C PHE A 142 12.57 -5.09 1.86
N ASN A 143 13.26 -4.42 0.94
CA ASN A 143 14.70 -4.20 1.06
C ASN A 143 15.02 -2.90 1.82
N GLN A 144 16.30 -2.71 2.16
CA GLN A 144 16.76 -1.53 2.91
C GLN A 144 16.74 -0.22 2.09
N GLN A 145 16.64 -0.29 0.76
CA GLN A 145 16.52 0.88 -0.11
C GLN A 145 15.06 1.30 -0.37
N GLY A 146 14.09 0.75 0.38
CA GLY A 146 12.67 1.08 0.23
C GLY A 146 12.00 0.35 -0.95
N TRP A 147 12.64 -0.66 -1.51
CA TRP A 147 12.06 -1.47 -2.58
C TRP A 147 11.04 -2.46 -2.01
N THR A 148 9.88 -2.54 -2.65
CA THR A 148 8.82 -3.51 -2.32
C THR A 148 8.64 -4.48 -3.48
N PHE A 149 8.98 -5.75 -3.25
CA PHE A 149 8.96 -6.79 -4.27
C PHE A 149 7.54 -7.25 -4.61
N ALA A 150 7.38 -7.86 -5.79
CA ALA A 150 6.12 -8.48 -6.21
C ALA A 150 5.88 -9.75 -5.39
N VAL A 151 4.68 -9.90 -4.85
CA VAL A 151 4.36 -10.93 -3.85
C VAL A 151 3.27 -11.88 -4.30
N VAL A 152 3.29 -13.09 -3.75
CA VAL A 152 2.20 -14.05 -3.82
C VAL A 152 1.44 -13.97 -2.51
N LEU A 153 0.17 -13.58 -2.58
CA LEU A 153 -0.74 -13.70 -1.45
C LEU A 153 -1.44 -15.05 -1.50
N VAL A 154 -1.55 -15.71 -0.35
CA VAL A 154 -2.42 -16.86 -0.13
C VAL A 154 -3.29 -16.50 1.07
N ASN A 155 -4.60 -16.40 0.83
CA ASN A 155 -5.61 -16.03 1.82
C ASN A 155 -5.27 -14.71 2.56
N GLY A 156 -4.72 -13.74 1.82
CA GLY A 156 -4.30 -12.43 2.35
C GLY A 156 -2.86 -12.38 2.86
N SER A 157 -2.26 -13.48 3.32
CA SER A 157 -0.87 -13.46 3.80
C SER A 157 0.13 -13.61 2.65
N ILE A 158 1.26 -12.91 2.74
CA ILE A 158 2.38 -13.01 1.80
C ILE A 158 3.10 -14.34 2.02
N GLN A 159 2.97 -15.24 1.04
CA GLN A 159 3.54 -16.59 1.06
C GLN A 159 4.59 -16.80 -0.03
N GLY A 160 5.03 -15.74 -0.70
CA GLY A 160 6.11 -15.84 -1.67
C GLY A 160 6.37 -14.54 -2.40
N VAL A 161 7.36 -14.60 -3.29
CA VAL A 161 7.66 -13.55 -4.25
C VAL A 161 7.58 -14.11 -5.66
N TRP A 162 7.28 -13.25 -6.61
CA TRP A 162 7.29 -13.63 -8.01
C TRP A 162 8.01 -12.60 -8.88
N GLY A 163 8.37 -13.04 -10.08
CA GLY A 163 8.89 -12.18 -11.12
C GLY A 163 8.55 -12.78 -12.48
N TYR A 164 8.81 -12.05 -13.54
CA TYR A 164 8.55 -12.53 -14.88
C TYR A 164 9.69 -12.21 -15.84
N THR A 165 9.76 -12.97 -16.92
CA THR A 165 10.64 -12.70 -18.06
C THR A 165 9.81 -12.75 -19.32
N ILE A 166 9.82 -11.67 -20.09
CA ILE A 166 9.16 -11.62 -21.39
C ILE A 166 10.07 -12.32 -22.41
N ARG A 167 9.52 -13.31 -23.11
CA ARG A 167 10.13 -13.94 -24.29
C ARG A 167 9.32 -13.53 -25.52
N ARG A 168 9.83 -13.82 -26.72
CA ARG A 168 9.21 -13.38 -27.99
C ARG A 168 7.74 -13.77 -28.14
N SER A 169 7.36 -14.97 -27.68
CA SER A 169 6.01 -15.53 -27.87
C SER A 169 5.24 -15.80 -26.58
N HIS A 170 5.86 -15.63 -25.42
CA HIS A 170 5.24 -15.95 -24.13
C HIS A 170 5.93 -15.22 -22.97
N ILE A 171 5.25 -15.15 -21.84
CA ILE A 171 5.80 -14.64 -20.58
C ILE A 171 6.05 -15.83 -19.67
N VAL A 172 7.25 -15.90 -19.10
CA VAL A 172 7.58 -16.91 -18.08
C VAL A 172 7.47 -16.25 -16.72
N VAL A 173 6.52 -16.72 -15.90
CA VAL A 173 6.36 -16.29 -14.51
C VAL A 173 7.13 -17.25 -13.60
N LYS A 174 8.02 -16.72 -12.77
CA LYS A 174 8.78 -17.46 -11.76
C LYS A 174 8.24 -17.10 -10.38
N VAL A 175 7.81 -18.10 -9.63
CA VAL A 175 7.33 -17.96 -8.25
C VAL A 175 8.26 -18.68 -7.30
N ASN A 176 8.64 -18.02 -6.20
CA ASN A 176 9.35 -18.61 -5.08
C ASN A 176 8.45 -18.52 -3.84
N LEU A 177 7.90 -19.67 -3.42
CA LEU A 177 7.04 -19.75 -2.23
C LEU A 177 7.87 -19.89 -0.96
N PHE A 178 7.39 -19.29 0.11
CA PHE A 178 7.89 -19.40 1.47
C PHE A 178 7.24 -20.56 2.23
N CYS A 179 6.03 -20.95 1.83
CA CYS A 179 5.30 -22.08 2.36
C CYS A 179 5.44 -23.34 1.48
N SER A 180 4.98 -24.47 2.00
CA SER A 180 4.83 -25.70 1.23
C SER A 180 3.86 -25.49 0.07
N SER A 181 4.24 -25.95 -1.12
CA SER A 181 3.41 -25.85 -2.31
C SER A 181 2.29 -26.90 -2.29
N THR A 182 1.05 -26.47 -2.09
CA THR A 182 -0.14 -27.34 -2.22
C THR A 182 -0.71 -27.31 -3.64
N THR A 183 -1.54 -28.29 -4.00
CA THR A 183 -2.22 -28.33 -5.31
C THR A 183 -3.14 -27.12 -5.50
N ALA A 184 -3.82 -26.67 -4.44
CA ALA A 184 -4.67 -25.48 -4.47
C ALA A 184 -3.86 -24.21 -4.79
N ILE A 185 -2.73 -24.01 -4.12
CA ILE A 185 -1.85 -22.85 -4.36
C ILE A 185 -1.34 -22.87 -5.81
N ARG A 186 -0.87 -24.02 -6.31
CA ARG A 186 -0.40 -24.13 -7.70
C ARG A 186 -1.50 -23.81 -8.71
N LYS A 187 -2.72 -24.29 -8.47
CA LYS A 187 -3.87 -23.99 -9.34
C LYS A 187 -4.21 -22.50 -9.29
N GLY A 188 -4.19 -21.87 -8.11
CA GLY A 188 -4.45 -20.44 -7.96
C GLY A 188 -3.39 -19.55 -8.62
N ILE A 189 -2.12 -19.95 -8.62
CA ILE A 189 -1.05 -19.26 -9.36
C ILE A 189 -1.24 -19.36 -10.89
N ALA A 190 -1.83 -20.46 -11.36
CA ALA A 190 -1.99 -20.76 -12.78
C ALA A 190 -3.34 -20.34 -13.39
N ALA A 191 -4.29 -19.87 -12.55
CA ALA A 191 -5.62 -19.44 -12.96
C ALA A 191 -5.59 -18.07 -13.66
#